data_AF-A0AAV1JSW4-F1
#
_entry.id   AF-A0AAV1JSW4-F1
#
_cell.length_a   1.000
_cell.length_b   1.000
_cell.length_c   1.000
_cell.angle_alpha   90.00
_cell.angle_beta   90.00
_cell.angle_gamma   90.00
#
_symmetry.space_group_name_H-M   'P 1'
#
loop_
_entity.id
_entity.type
_entity.pdbx_description
1 polymer ?
#
loop_
_entity_poly.entity_id
_entity_poly.type
_entity_poly.pdbx_seq_one_letter_code
_entity_poly.pdbx_strand_id
1 'polypeptide(L)'
;MTSEKDPLVSERSGTVREVGNHAIWSLSSCKPGFGIDQLRDDCMDTYWQSDGQLPHLVNIQFQRKTMVSHIYIYTDYKLDESYTPSRISIRAGTHFNDLQEIEVIELIEPSGWEMIPIKDMHDRPIRTYMIQIAVLSNHQNGRDTHMRQIKIHSPCEPTSFDINKFTNFSTVQFQQFATIR
;
A
#
# COMPACT_ATOMS: atom_id res chain seq x y z
N MET A 1 -17.29 -13.40 1.97
CA MET A 1 -15.90 -13.88 2.17
C MET A 1 -14.86 -12.77 1.93
N THR A 2 -15.22 -11.49 2.01
CA THR A 2 -14.35 -10.33 1.69
C THR A 2 -13.63 -9.72 2.90
N SER A 3 -13.83 -10.26 4.11
CA SER A 3 -13.38 -9.61 5.36
C SER A 3 -11.90 -9.77 5.69
N GLU A 4 -11.18 -10.73 5.08
CA GLU A 4 -9.78 -11.02 5.45
C GLU A 4 -8.76 -10.04 4.86
N LYS A 5 -9.11 -9.32 3.79
CA LYS A 5 -8.20 -8.39 3.10
C LYS A 5 -8.47 -6.92 3.40
N ASP A 6 -9.39 -6.60 4.32
CA ASP A 6 -9.65 -5.22 4.70
C ASP A 6 -8.45 -4.64 5.48
N PRO A 7 -7.77 -3.59 4.97
CA PRO A 7 -6.62 -2.99 5.65
C PRO A 7 -6.95 -2.49 7.07
N LEU A 8 -8.20 -2.10 7.33
CA LEU A 8 -8.61 -1.59 8.64
C LEU A 8 -8.55 -2.67 9.73
N VAL A 9 -8.72 -3.95 9.38
CA VAL A 9 -8.61 -5.06 10.34
C VAL A 9 -7.16 -5.16 10.84
N SER A 10 -6.20 -5.11 9.92
CA SER A 10 -4.77 -5.13 10.26
C SER A 10 -4.38 -3.90 11.07
N GLU A 11 -4.85 -2.71 10.70
CA GLU A 11 -4.58 -1.48 11.44
C GLU A 11 -5.14 -1.53 12.87
N ARG A 12 -6.38 -2.01 13.05
CA ARG A 12 -7.02 -2.15 14.37
C ARG A 12 -6.34 -3.17 15.28
N SER A 13 -5.64 -4.16 14.71
CA SER A 13 -4.83 -5.10 15.49
C SER A 13 -3.60 -4.45 16.15
N GLY A 14 -3.19 -3.26 15.68
CA GLY A 14 -1.99 -2.56 16.15
C GLY A 14 -0.66 -3.14 15.67
N THR A 15 -0.68 -4.23 14.89
CA THR A 15 0.52 -4.89 14.35
C THR A 15 1.17 -4.12 13.20
N VAL A 16 0.40 -3.26 12.54
CA VAL A 16 0.82 -2.43 11.41
C VAL A 16 0.31 -1.00 11.57
N ARG A 17 0.92 -0.08 10.84
CA ARG A 17 0.47 1.31 10.71
C ARG A 17 0.48 1.75 9.25
N GLU A 18 -0.52 2.53 8.86
CA GLU A 18 -0.53 3.20 7.55
C GLU A 18 0.53 4.30 7.52
N VAL A 19 1.34 4.34 6.46
CA VAL A 19 2.46 5.30 6.31
C VAL A 19 2.36 6.14 5.03
N GLY A 20 1.29 6.01 4.25
CA GLY A 20 1.08 6.76 3.02
C GLY A 20 1.06 8.28 3.24
N ASN A 21 0.55 8.74 4.39
CA ASN A 21 0.53 10.18 4.74
C ASN A 21 1.93 10.76 5.02
N HIS A 22 2.96 9.93 5.16
CA HIS A 22 4.35 10.37 5.32
C HIS A 22 5.14 10.38 4.00
N ALA A 23 4.48 10.07 2.89
CA ALA A 23 5.07 10.03 1.57
C ALA A 23 4.57 11.18 0.69
N ILE A 24 5.39 11.56 -0.28
CA ILE A 24 5.00 12.38 -1.41
C ILE A 24 4.56 11.42 -2.53
N TRP A 25 3.38 11.67 -3.08
CA TRP A 25 2.79 10.86 -4.14
C TRP A 25 2.88 11.61 -5.48
N SER A 26 3.18 10.90 -6.56
CA SER A 26 3.06 11.42 -7.92
C SER A 26 2.52 10.35 -8.87
N LEU A 27 1.81 10.78 -9.90
CA LEU A 27 1.23 9.91 -10.92
C LEU A 27 1.92 10.16 -12.26
N SER A 28 2.01 9.14 -13.12
CA SER A 28 2.49 9.34 -14.50
C SER A 28 1.59 10.28 -15.30
N SER A 29 0.28 10.18 -15.08
CA SER A 29 -0.75 10.99 -15.71
C SER A 29 -2.04 10.92 -14.89
N CYS A 30 -2.92 11.89 -15.08
CA CYS A 30 -4.28 11.84 -14.54
C CYS A 30 -5.23 12.68 -15.39
N LYS A 31 -6.49 12.27 -15.45
CA LYS A 31 -7.55 13.16 -15.92
C LYS A 31 -7.82 14.27 -14.88
N PRO A 32 -8.20 15.48 -15.32
CA PRO A 32 -8.58 16.54 -14.39
C PRO A 32 -9.69 16.08 -13.43
N GLY A 33 -9.44 16.18 -12.12
CA GLY A 33 -10.41 15.78 -11.08
C GLY A 33 -10.37 14.29 -10.68
N PHE A 34 -9.50 13.48 -11.29
CA PHE A 34 -9.34 12.05 -11.00
C PHE A 34 -7.87 11.74 -10.71
N GLY A 35 -7.32 12.32 -9.65
CA GLY A 35 -5.90 12.31 -9.34
C GLY A 35 -5.56 11.61 -8.02
N ILE A 36 -4.49 12.10 -7.37
CA ILE A 36 -3.98 11.55 -6.10
C ILE A 36 -5.01 11.68 -4.99
N ASP A 37 -5.75 12.79 -4.96
CA ASP A 37 -6.74 13.06 -3.92
C ASP A 37 -7.76 11.92 -3.84
N GLN A 38 -8.30 11.49 -4.98
CA GLN A 38 -9.24 10.36 -5.07
C GLN A 38 -8.60 9.02 -4.72
N LEU A 39 -7.30 8.84 -4.96
CA LEU A 39 -6.59 7.60 -4.64
C LEU A 39 -6.39 7.40 -3.12
N ARG A 40 -6.61 8.44 -2.32
CA ARG A 40 -6.22 8.58 -0.92
C ARG A 40 -7.32 9.13 0.00
N ASP A 41 -8.53 9.34 -0.49
CA ASP A 41 -9.65 9.97 0.23
C ASP A 41 -10.48 9.01 1.11
N ASP A 42 -10.03 7.75 1.25
CA ASP A 42 -10.75 6.66 1.92
C ASP A 42 -12.17 6.39 1.37
N CYS A 43 -12.46 6.80 0.14
CA CYS A 43 -13.71 6.52 -0.57
C CYS A 43 -13.48 5.44 -1.65
N MET A 44 -14.43 4.51 -1.79
CA MET A 44 -14.35 3.46 -2.83
C MET A 44 -15.12 3.84 -4.10
N ASP A 45 -15.89 4.92 -4.07
CA ASP A 45 -16.67 5.40 -5.22
C ASP A 45 -15.84 6.31 -6.14
N THR A 46 -14.83 6.97 -5.58
CA THR A 46 -13.85 7.79 -6.30
C THR A 46 -12.66 6.97 -6.76
N TYR A 47 -11.92 7.49 -7.75
CA TYR A 47 -10.76 6.81 -8.32
C TYR A 47 -9.79 7.77 -8.98
N TRP A 48 -8.52 7.36 -9.02
CA TRP A 48 -7.58 7.86 -10.01
C TRP A 48 -7.94 7.30 -11.38
N GLN A 49 -7.95 8.15 -12.40
CA GLN A 49 -8.00 7.74 -13.80
C GLN A 49 -6.75 8.22 -14.52
N SER A 50 -5.96 7.29 -15.06
CA SER A 50 -4.81 7.66 -15.90
C SER A 50 -5.24 8.24 -17.25
N ASP A 51 -4.33 8.97 -17.88
CA ASP A 51 -4.53 9.54 -19.22
C ASP A 51 -3.18 9.63 -19.94
N GLY A 52 -2.67 8.48 -20.39
CA GLY A 52 -1.29 8.42 -20.89
C GLY A 52 -0.93 7.09 -21.54
N GLN A 53 0.37 6.89 -21.79
CA GLN A 53 0.88 5.61 -22.26
C GLN A 53 1.24 4.70 -21.08
N LEU A 54 1.06 3.40 -21.27
CA LEU A 54 1.57 2.40 -20.33
C LEU A 54 3.11 2.46 -20.23
N PRO A 55 3.68 2.08 -19.08
CA PRO A 55 2.99 1.73 -17.84
C PRO A 55 2.42 2.97 -17.12
N HIS A 56 1.24 2.83 -16.50
CA HIS A 56 0.70 3.88 -15.62
C HIS A 56 1.34 3.75 -14.25
N LEU A 57 1.89 4.84 -13.71
CA LEU A 57 2.76 4.80 -12.54
C LEU A 57 2.14 5.56 -11.37
N VAL A 58 2.20 4.96 -10.18
CA VAL A 58 2.06 5.64 -8.89
C VAL A 58 3.42 5.60 -8.20
N ASN A 59 4.03 6.77 -7.98
CA ASN A 59 5.30 6.89 -7.28
C ASN A 59 5.05 7.39 -5.85
N ILE A 60 5.69 6.74 -4.89
CA ILE A 60 5.52 6.97 -3.47
C ILE A 60 6.91 7.18 -2.88
N GLN A 61 7.23 8.42 -2.51
CA GLN A 61 8.56 8.81 -2.04
C GLN A 61 8.52 9.23 -0.58
N PHE A 62 9.26 8.53 0.26
CA PHE A 62 9.36 8.82 1.69
C PHE A 62 10.55 9.74 1.98
N GLN A 63 10.37 10.70 2.89
CA GLN A 63 11.46 11.59 3.34
C GLN A 63 12.57 10.86 4.11
N ARG A 64 12.24 9.71 4.71
CA ARG A 64 13.16 8.84 5.45
C ARG A 64 13.00 7.40 4.98
N LYS A 65 14.06 6.59 5.12
CA LYS A 65 14.03 5.16 4.77
C LYS A 65 12.96 4.46 5.61
N THR A 66 11.84 4.14 4.97
CA THR A 66 10.63 3.64 5.63
C THR A 66 10.55 2.13 5.44
N MET A 67 10.19 1.43 6.52
CA MET A 67 9.94 0.00 6.45
C MET A 67 8.52 -0.22 5.91
N VAL A 68 8.37 -1.11 4.94
CA VAL A 68 7.08 -1.43 4.30
C VAL A 68 6.92 -2.94 4.28
N SER A 69 5.77 -3.41 4.74
CA SER A 69 5.42 -4.83 4.78
C SER A 69 4.36 -5.22 3.77
N HIS A 70 3.35 -4.37 3.56
CA HIS A 70 2.26 -4.65 2.64
C HIS A 70 1.79 -3.38 1.94
N ILE A 71 1.32 -3.55 0.72
CA ILE A 71 0.60 -2.53 -0.06
C ILE A 71 -0.81 -3.07 -0.26
N TYR A 72 -1.81 -2.25 0.03
CA TYR A 72 -3.21 -2.54 -0.23
C TYR A 72 -3.68 -1.71 -1.41
N ILE A 73 -4.32 -2.34 -2.38
CA ILE A 73 -4.88 -1.70 -3.56
C ILE A 73 -6.35 -2.09 -3.66
N TYR A 74 -7.25 -1.14 -3.82
CA TYR A 74 -8.66 -1.41 -4.09
C TYR A 74 -8.96 -1.28 -5.59
N THR A 75 -9.51 -2.35 -6.16
CA THR A 75 -9.95 -2.44 -7.56
C THR A 75 -11.25 -3.23 -7.65
N ASP A 76 -12.16 -2.86 -8.54
CA ASP A 76 -13.41 -3.61 -8.75
C ASP A 76 -13.69 -3.80 -10.24
N TYR A 77 -13.50 -5.03 -10.71
CA TYR A 77 -13.68 -5.41 -12.11
C TYR A 77 -15.11 -5.21 -12.60
N LYS A 78 -16.11 -5.38 -11.75
CA LYS A 78 -17.51 -5.23 -12.16
C LYS A 78 -17.88 -3.77 -12.39
N LEU A 79 -17.22 -2.86 -11.68
CA LEU A 79 -17.43 -1.43 -11.83
C LEU A 79 -16.56 -0.81 -12.94
N ASP A 80 -15.33 -1.30 -13.09
CA ASP A 80 -14.32 -0.66 -13.93
C ASP A 80 -14.07 -1.38 -15.27
N GLU A 81 -14.51 -2.62 -15.44
CA GLU A 81 -14.38 -3.43 -16.66
C GLU A 81 -12.94 -3.35 -17.23
N SER A 82 -12.78 -2.79 -18.44
CA SER A 82 -11.49 -2.62 -19.12
C SER A 82 -10.51 -1.67 -18.42
N TYR A 83 -10.96 -0.79 -17.53
CA TYR A 83 -10.07 0.09 -16.75
C TYR A 83 -9.40 -0.62 -15.57
N THR A 84 -9.79 -1.87 -15.28
CA THR A 84 -9.25 -2.64 -14.16
C THR A 84 -7.84 -3.12 -14.46
N PRO A 85 -6.82 -2.81 -13.63
CA PRO A 85 -5.48 -3.39 -13.77
C PRO A 85 -5.54 -4.91 -13.84
N SER A 86 -4.85 -5.51 -14.82
CA SER A 86 -4.69 -6.98 -14.93
C SER A 86 -3.30 -7.43 -14.53
N ARG A 87 -2.29 -6.56 -14.64
CA ARG A 87 -0.91 -6.86 -14.25
C ARG A 87 -0.23 -5.64 -13.63
N ILE A 88 0.27 -5.80 -12.42
CA ILE A 88 0.94 -4.75 -11.65
C ILE A 88 2.36 -5.20 -11.29
N SER A 89 3.34 -4.33 -11.50
CA SER A 89 4.73 -4.49 -11.04
C SER A 89 4.97 -3.55 -9.87
N ILE A 90 5.44 -4.08 -8.74
CA ILE A 90 5.88 -3.31 -7.58
C ILE A 90 7.39 -3.21 -7.60
N ARG A 91 7.88 -1.96 -7.55
CA ARG A 91 9.30 -1.64 -7.59
C ARG A 91 9.69 -0.82 -6.38
N ALA A 92 10.93 -0.96 -5.92
CA ALA A 92 11.47 -0.09 -4.88
C ALA A 92 12.93 0.25 -5.12
N GLY A 93 13.38 1.37 -4.56
CA GLY A 93 14.73 1.89 -4.71
C GLY A 93 14.98 3.11 -3.83
N THR A 94 16.09 3.81 -4.08
CA THR A 94 16.38 5.06 -3.39
C THR A 94 15.79 6.28 -4.11
N HIS A 95 15.69 6.22 -5.43
CA HIS A 95 15.15 7.25 -6.32
C HIS A 95 14.68 6.62 -7.66
N PHE A 96 14.32 7.44 -8.66
CA PHE A 96 13.79 6.93 -9.93
C PHE A 96 14.77 6.06 -10.75
N ASN A 97 16.08 6.30 -10.65
CA ASN A 97 17.08 5.66 -11.53
C ASN A 97 17.57 4.29 -11.02
N ASP A 98 17.17 3.86 -9.83
CA ASP A 98 17.64 2.61 -9.20
C ASP A 98 16.48 1.73 -8.72
N LEU A 99 15.27 1.96 -9.25
CA LEU A 99 14.12 1.13 -8.96
C LEU A 99 14.36 -0.32 -9.44
N GLN A 100 14.18 -1.27 -8.53
CA GLN A 100 14.22 -2.70 -8.82
C GLN A 100 12.82 -3.30 -8.66
N GLU A 101 12.44 -4.18 -9.59
CA GLU A 101 11.20 -4.94 -9.49
C GLU A 101 11.31 -5.97 -8.37
N ILE A 102 10.39 -5.88 -7.41
CA ILE A 102 10.31 -6.78 -6.25
C ILE A 102 9.30 -7.88 -6.53
N GLU A 103 8.14 -7.51 -7.05
CA GLU A 103 7.00 -8.40 -7.20
C GLU A 103 6.19 -8.02 -8.44
N VAL A 104 5.66 -9.02 -9.14
CA VAL A 104 4.72 -8.83 -10.24
C VAL A 104 3.47 -9.65 -9.96
N ILE A 105 2.34 -8.98 -9.86
CA ILE A 105 1.05 -9.58 -9.54
C ILE A 105 0.16 -9.55 -10.76
N GLU A 106 -0.50 -10.68 -11.02
CA GLU A 106 -1.59 -10.78 -11.98
C GLU A 106 -2.92 -10.76 -11.21
N LEU A 107 -3.83 -9.89 -11.65
CA LEU A 107 -5.16 -9.73 -11.07
C LEU A 107 -6.18 -10.31 -12.04
N ILE A 108 -7.00 -11.25 -11.56
CA ILE A 108 -8.03 -11.93 -12.35
C ILE A 108 -9.39 -11.48 -11.84
N GLU A 109 -10.02 -10.53 -12.54
CA GLU A 109 -11.33 -9.95 -12.19
C GLU A 109 -11.44 -9.55 -10.69
N PRO A 110 -10.47 -8.77 -10.15
CA PRO A 110 -10.43 -8.45 -8.72
C PRO A 110 -11.70 -7.69 -8.29
N SER A 111 -12.18 -7.92 -7.07
CA SER A 111 -13.42 -7.32 -6.55
C SER A 111 -13.24 -6.93 -5.08
N GLY A 112 -12.47 -5.87 -4.84
CA GLY A 112 -12.21 -5.31 -3.52
C GLY A 112 -10.73 -5.04 -3.24
N TRP A 113 -10.35 -5.18 -1.97
CA TRP A 113 -8.98 -5.00 -1.52
C TRP A 113 -8.09 -6.18 -1.90
N GLU A 114 -6.98 -5.86 -2.55
CA GLU A 114 -5.87 -6.78 -2.78
C GLU A 114 -4.69 -6.39 -1.90
N MET A 115 -4.23 -7.34 -1.09
CA MET A 115 -3.09 -7.20 -0.19
C MET A 115 -1.87 -7.81 -0.86
N ILE A 116 -0.86 -6.99 -1.09
CA ILE A 116 0.40 -7.36 -1.75
C ILE A 116 1.52 -7.32 -0.70
N PRO A 117 2.09 -8.48 -0.31
CA PRO A 117 3.22 -8.52 0.60
C PRO A 117 4.49 -8.00 -0.09
N ILE A 118 5.22 -7.13 0.61
CA ILE A 118 6.47 -6.56 0.13
C ILE A 118 7.61 -7.08 0.99
N LYS A 119 8.39 -8.00 0.43
CA LYS A 119 9.42 -8.73 1.17
C LYS A 119 10.76 -8.74 0.45
N ASP A 120 11.84 -8.87 1.23
CA ASP A 120 13.19 -9.11 0.72
C ASP A 120 13.42 -10.61 0.42
N MET A 121 14.61 -10.95 -0.07
CA MET A 121 15.02 -12.34 -0.34
C MET A 121 15.00 -13.26 0.90
N HIS A 122 14.87 -12.70 2.09
CA HIS A 122 14.81 -13.43 3.35
C HIS A 122 13.40 -13.42 3.98
N ASP A 123 12.37 -13.10 3.19
CA ASP A 123 10.96 -13.03 3.61
C ASP A 123 10.68 -11.95 4.68
N ARG A 124 11.50 -10.89 4.73
CA ARG A 124 11.34 -9.78 5.70
C ARG A 124 10.81 -8.51 5.02
N PRO A 125 10.07 -7.66 5.74
CA PRO A 125 9.68 -6.33 5.24
C PRO A 125 10.87 -5.54 4.72
N ILE A 126 10.69 -4.86 3.58
CA ILE A 126 11.78 -4.07 2.98
C ILE A 126 11.89 -2.70 3.66
N ARG A 127 13.08 -2.09 3.58
CA ARG A 127 13.29 -0.68 3.94
C ARG A 127 13.69 0.10 2.70
N THR A 128 12.87 1.06 2.28
CA THR A 128 13.06 1.80 1.04
C THR A 128 12.79 3.29 1.20
N TYR A 129 13.32 4.11 0.29
CA TYR A 129 12.94 5.53 0.17
C TYR A 129 11.86 5.73 -0.87
N MET A 130 11.75 4.84 -1.85
CA MET A 130 10.81 4.97 -2.94
C MET A 130 10.14 3.63 -3.23
N ILE A 131 8.83 3.68 -3.48
CA ILE A 131 8.04 2.61 -4.06
C ILE A 131 7.42 3.14 -5.35
N GLN A 132 7.41 2.32 -6.39
CA GLN A 132 6.68 2.59 -7.62
C GLN A 132 5.75 1.42 -7.91
N ILE A 133 4.46 1.72 -8.05
CA ILE A 133 3.44 0.79 -8.51
C ILE A 133 3.25 1.06 -10.00
N ALA A 134 3.52 0.07 -10.84
CA ALA A 134 3.43 0.17 -12.28
C ALA A 134 2.31 -0.74 -12.80
N VAL A 135 1.21 -0.15 -13.28
CA VAL A 135 0.19 -0.89 -14.02
C VAL A 135 0.74 -1.15 -15.42
N LEU A 136 1.05 -2.43 -15.70
CA LEU A 136 1.66 -2.87 -16.95
C LEU A 136 0.63 -3.17 -18.02
N SER A 137 -0.55 -3.64 -17.63
CA SER A 137 -1.70 -3.90 -18.50
C SER A 137 -3.00 -3.84 -17.72
N ASN A 138 -4.09 -3.56 -18.43
CA ASN A 138 -5.45 -3.65 -17.91
C ASN A 138 -6.20 -4.86 -18.50
N HIS A 139 -7.35 -5.19 -17.93
CA HIS A 139 -8.26 -6.17 -18.49
C HIS A 139 -8.76 -5.71 -19.87
N GLN A 140 -9.11 -6.68 -20.73
CA GLN A 140 -9.70 -6.40 -22.05
C GLN A 140 -8.88 -5.43 -22.93
N ASN A 141 -7.55 -5.33 -22.69
CA ASN A 141 -6.65 -4.37 -23.32
C ASN A 141 -7.07 -2.90 -23.15
N GLY A 142 -7.68 -2.55 -22.02
CA GLY A 142 -8.04 -1.16 -21.71
C GLY A 142 -6.83 -0.24 -21.67
N ARG A 143 -7.01 0.97 -22.21
CA ARG A 143 -5.94 1.96 -22.41
C ARG A 143 -5.55 2.65 -21.10
N ASP A 144 -6.52 3.15 -20.36
CA ASP A 144 -6.34 3.86 -19.09
C ASP A 144 -6.72 2.95 -17.92
N THR A 145 -6.32 3.30 -16.71
CA THR A 145 -6.57 2.50 -15.51
C THR A 145 -7.38 3.26 -14.47
N HIS A 146 -8.23 2.54 -13.74
CA HIS A 146 -8.89 3.01 -12.53
C HIS A 146 -8.28 2.33 -11.31
N MET A 147 -7.84 3.13 -10.34
CA MET A 147 -7.49 2.64 -9.01
C MET A 147 -8.23 3.49 -7.99
N ARG A 148 -9.00 2.85 -7.13
CA ARG A 148 -9.92 3.53 -6.20
C ARG A 148 -9.22 3.94 -4.92
N GLN A 149 -8.36 3.08 -4.38
CA GLN A 149 -7.67 3.36 -3.12
C GLN A 149 -6.32 2.65 -3.04
N ILE A 150 -5.33 3.30 -2.42
CA ILE A 150 -4.06 2.66 -2.07
C ILE A 150 -3.68 2.98 -0.63
N LYS A 151 -3.33 1.95 0.15
CA LYS A 151 -2.74 2.10 1.50
C LYS A 151 -1.39 1.41 1.57
N ILE A 152 -0.45 2.03 2.29
CA ILE A 152 0.90 1.48 2.47
C ILE A 152 1.09 1.21 3.95
N HIS A 153 1.36 -0.04 4.29
CA HIS A 153 1.53 -0.47 5.67
C HIS A 153 2.99 -0.72 6.01
N SER A 154 3.41 -0.14 7.13
CA SER A 154 4.66 -0.48 7.82
C SER A 154 4.32 -1.44 8.96
N PRO A 155 5.17 -2.44 9.26
CA PRO A 155 5.10 -3.11 10.55
C PRO A 155 5.22 -2.06 11.66
N CYS A 156 4.42 -2.20 12.70
CA CYS A 156 4.79 -1.65 13.99
C CYS A 156 5.91 -2.54 14.51
N GLU A 157 7.09 -1.96 14.77
CA GLU A 157 8.07 -2.69 15.59
C GLU A 157 7.36 -3.05 16.89
N PRO A 158 7.38 -4.32 17.36
CA PRO A 158 7.24 -4.55 18.77
C PRO A 158 8.36 -3.74 19.38
N THR A 159 8.02 -2.71 20.16
CA THR A 159 8.98 -1.81 20.79
C THR A 159 10.16 -2.65 21.25
N SER A 160 11.34 -2.45 20.66
CA SER A 160 12.54 -3.23 21.03
C SER A 160 13.08 -2.81 22.41
N PHE A 161 12.46 -1.79 22.99
CA PHE A 161 12.37 -1.52 24.43
C PHE A 161 10.99 -1.90 24.98
N ASP A 162 10.48 -3.07 24.61
CA ASP A 162 9.41 -3.72 25.32
C ASP A 162 10.00 -4.11 26.67
N ILE A 163 9.94 -3.17 27.61
CA ILE A 163 9.82 -3.50 29.02
C ILE A 163 8.76 -4.61 29.13
N ASN A 164 7.70 -4.62 28.31
CA ASN A 164 6.70 -5.69 28.18
C ASN A 164 7.19 -7.10 27.82
N LYS A 165 8.36 -7.29 27.20
CA LYS A 165 8.96 -8.63 27.07
C LYS A 165 9.52 -9.13 28.41
N PHE A 166 9.85 -8.21 29.31
CA PHE A 166 10.14 -8.46 30.73
C PHE A 166 8.96 -8.15 31.67
N THR A 167 7.89 -7.54 31.14
CA THR A 167 6.74 -7.02 31.88
C THR A 167 5.44 -7.37 31.17
N ASN A 168 5.21 -8.66 30.97
CA ASN A 168 3.84 -9.16 30.95
C ASN A 168 3.24 -8.99 32.36
N PHE A 169 3.07 -7.73 32.78
CA PHE A 169 2.33 -7.36 33.96
C PHE A 169 0.86 -7.66 33.66
N SER A 170 0.43 -8.85 34.05
CA SER A 170 -0.95 -9.30 33.92
C SER A 170 -1.91 -8.53 34.83
N THR A 171 -1.37 -7.79 35.81
CA THR A 171 -2.16 -7.06 36.81
C THR A 171 -2.17 -5.56 36.54
N VAL A 172 -3.36 -4.97 36.69
CA VAL A 172 -3.62 -3.53 36.53
C VAL A 172 -2.69 -2.68 37.40
N GLN A 173 -2.32 -3.18 38.58
CA GLN A 173 -1.44 -2.50 39.53
C GLN A 173 -0.04 -2.23 39.00
N PHE A 174 0.49 -3.07 38.11
CA PHE A 174 1.82 -2.85 37.55
C PHE A 174 1.75 -2.07 36.24
N GLN A 175 0.68 -2.22 35.46
CA GLN A 175 0.47 -1.47 34.22
C GLN A 175 0.40 0.05 34.44
N GLN A 176 -0.14 0.50 35.58
CA GLN A 176 -0.23 1.93 35.90
C GLN A 176 1.12 2.64 36.02
N PHE A 177 2.22 1.89 36.24
CA PHE A 177 3.58 2.44 36.35
C PHE A 177 4.43 2.16 35.11
N ALA A 178 3.87 1.54 34.06
CA ALA A 178 4.62 1.13 32.88
C ALA A 178 5.02 2.30 31.95
N THR A 179 4.36 3.47 32.09
CA THR A 179 4.70 4.69 31.35
C THR A 179 4.64 5.91 32.27
N ILE A 180 5.61 6.81 32.14
CA ILE A 180 5.55 8.15 32.74
C ILE A 180 4.89 9.05 31.70
N ARG A 181 3.86 9.80 32.10
CA ARG A 181 3.09 10.68 31.23
C ARG A 181 3.36 12.14 31.56
#